data_AF-A0A1U0Z557-F1
#
_entry.id   AF-A0A1U0Z557-F1
#
_cell.length_a   1.000
_cell.length_b   1.000
_cell.length_c   1.000
_cell.angle_alpha   90.00
_cell.angle_beta   90.00
_cell.angle_gamma   90.00
#
_symmetry.space_group_name_H-M   'P 1'
#
loop_
_entity.id
_entity.type
_entity.pdbx_description
1 polymer ?
#
loop_
_entity_poly.entity_id
_entity_poly.type
_entity_poly.pdbx_seq_one_letter_code
_entity_poly.pdbx_strand_id
1 'polypeptide(L)'
;MITAERSARDRAVWDLFEDWCAACGAEAFPADSETLARFLAANPAALGTQRRRVTVVNGAHRDAGFPLPGHAEQIRSLLCARRAERLQLRTRRVVETVRALPTAGWPTLLFARRDAMMLVLATTGMTFETLARLRIGDVASTPEGNLDVRTGGSNYRTPAALPDSGVFPAHILIDWLRIRAIQHQSPSTRVLAAFIRGASTAAMKQPPTELPLLTALDRWGSAPLHVCPISTRAVQSIVAAHLGGNSPAHRAIPPRAVHKPELKAAEPAAPAPLDPRSFDRGIMARQQAGQALADVPAILDEVEDRAEQILTDLLRLLEN
;
A
#
# COMPACT_ATOMS: atom_id res chain seq x y z
N MET A 1 40.73 -3.10 13.55
CA MET A 1 39.60 -2.70 12.70
C MET A 1 39.90 -1.28 12.23
N ILE A 2 40.35 -1.14 10.97
CA ILE A 2 41.01 0.08 10.47
C ILE A 2 39.96 1.18 10.29
N THR A 3 39.94 2.15 11.20
CA THR A 3 39.27 3.44 10.97
C THR A 3 39.98 4.12 9.81
N ALA A 4 39.34 4.13 8.64
CA ALA A 4 39.83 4.90 7.51
C ALA A 4 39.89 6.37 7.93
N GLU A 5 41.10 6.93 8.03
CA GLU A 5 41.29 8.36 8.25
C GLU A 5 40.50 9.11 7.18
N ARG A 6 39.51 9.91 7.59
CA ARG A 6 38.76 10.76 6.67
C ARG A 6 39.73 11.71 5.98
N SER A 7 39.65 11.84 4.66
CA SER A 7 40.53 12.74 3.94
C SER A 7 40.36 14.19 4.43
N ALA A 8 41.37 15.05 4.31
CA ALA A 8 41.27 16.47 4.70
C ALA A 8 40.07 17.17 4.04
N ARG A 9 39.73 16.76 2.82
CA ARG A 9 38.55 17.26 2.11
C ARG A 9 37.23 16.75 2.71
N ASP A 10 37.17 15.56 3.29
CA ASP A 10 35.96 15.07 3.96
C ASP A 10 35.76 15.75 5.31
N ARG A 11 36.85 16.09 6.03
CA ARG A 11 36.79 16.92 7.24
C ARG A 11 36.20 18.30 6.94
N ALA A 12 36.76 19.01 5.95
CA ALA A 12 36.23 20.31 5.55
C ALA A 12 34.74 20.28 5.12
N VAL A 13 34.28 19.16 4.54
CA VAL A 13 32.86 18.96 4.21
C VAL A 13 32.01 18.77 5.46
N TRP A 14 32.50 18.05 6.46
CA TRP A 14 31.82 17.88 7.74
C TRP A 14 31.76 19.20 8.51
N ASP A 15 32.89 19.90 8.61
CA ASP A 15 32.97 21.20 9.31
C ASP A 15 31.98 22.20 8.71
N LEU A 16 31.90 22.29 7.37
CA LEU A 16 30.91 23.13 6.69
C LEU A 16 29.46 22.75 7.05
N PHE A 17 29.16 21.47 7.20
CA PHE A 17 27.83 21.01 7.58
C PHE A 17 27.51 21.36 9.04
N GLU A 18 28.46 21.14 9.94
CA GLU A 18 28.35 21.44 11.36
C GLU A 18 28.19 22.94 11.62
N ASP A 19 29.01 23.77 10.98
CA ASP A 19 28.92 25.23 11.02
C ASP A 19 27.57 25.74 10.52
N TRP A 20 27.09 25.18 9.41
CA TRP A 20 25.78 25.55 8.86
C TRP A 20 24.63 25.15 9.81
N CYS A 21 24.71 23.95 10.40
CA CYS A 21 23.74 23.49 11.39
C CYS A 21 23.72 24.41 12.62
N ALA A 22 24.89 24.78 13.15
CA ALA A 22 25.01 25.71 14.26
C ALA A 22 24.41 27.09 13.92
N ALA A 23 24.71 27.62 12.73
CA ALA A 23 24.16 28.90 12.26
C ALA A 23 22.64 28.86 12.06
N CYS A 24 22.08 27.71 11.68
CA CYS A 24 20.65 27.53 11.43
C CYS A 24 19.87 27.00 12.65
N GLY A 25 20.51 26.83 13.81
CA GLY A 25 19.89 26.26 15.01
C GLY A 25 19.41 24.81 14.82
N ALA A 26 20.04 24.05 13.94
CA ALA A 26 19.70 22.65 13.66
C ALA A 26 20.71 21.70 14.32
N GLU A 27 20.25 20.53 14.73
CA GLU A 27 21.15 19.48 15.23
C GLU A 27 21.91 18.83 14.06
N ALA A 28 23.24 18.90 14.11
CA ALA A 28 24.11 18.22 13.15
C ALA A 28 24.21 16.71 13.42
N PHE A 29 23.90 16.26 14.64
CA PHE A 29 24.09 14.88 15.06
C PHE A 29 23.18 14.46 16.23
N PRO A 30 22.24 13.50 16.03
CA PRO A 30 21.85 12.92 14.75
C PRO A 30 21.04 13.93 13.91
N ALA A 31 21.51 14.23 12.71
CA ALA A 31 20.75 15.05 11.77
C ALA A 31 19.63 14.22 11.13
N ASP A 32 18.47 14.85 10.94
CA ASP A 32 17.40 14.29 10.11
C ASP A 32 17.62 14.60 8.62
N SER A 33 16.84 13.92 7.76
CA SER A 33 16.93 14.10 6.32
C SER A 33 16.48 15.48 5.85
N GLU A 34 15.64 16.16 6.63
CA GLU A 34 15.17 17.52 6.34
C GLU A 34 16.28 18.54 6.52
N THR A 35 17.03 18.43 7.61
CA THR A 35 18.23 19.23 7.88
C THR A 35 19.28 19.06 6.79
N LEU A 36 19.56 17.82 6.38
CA LEU A 36 20.46 17.59 5.25
C LEU A 36 19.93 18.17 3.93
N ALA A 37 18.62 18.10 3.67
CA ALA A 37 18.05 18.67 2.45
C ALA A 37 18.17 20.20 2.42
N ARG A 38 17.88 20.86 3.55
CA ARG A 38 18.06 22.31 3.71
C ARG A 38 19.51 22.72 3.53
N PHE A 39 20.46 21.96 4.08
CA PHE A 39 21.89 22.20 3.88
C PHE A 39 22.29 22.17 2.39
N LEU A 40 21.88 21.13 1.65
CA LEU A 40 22.20 20.99 0.22
C LEU A 40 21.59 22.12 -0.61
N ALA A 41 20.37 22.55 -0.27
CA ALA A 41 19.67 23.65 -0.93
C ALA A 41 20.33 25.02 -0.65
N ALA A 42 20.74 25.27 0.59
CA ALA A 42 21.41 26.51 0.99
C ALA A 42 22.85 26.61 0.43
N ASN A 43 23.47 25.46 0.12
CA ASN A 43 24.83 25.38 -0.40
C ASN A 43 24.85 24.74 -1.80
N PRO A 44 24.40 25.41 -2.86
CA PRO A 44 24.40 24.84 -4.21
C PRO A 44 25.82 24.52 -4.69
N ALA A 45 26.00 23.36 -5.33
CA ALA A 45 27.26 22.92 -5.90
C ALA A 45 27.03 21.92 -7.04
N ALA A 46 28.08 21.63 -7.82
CA ALA A 46 28.05 20.58 -8.84
C ALA A 46 27.63 19.23 -8.24
N LEU A 47 26.98 18.38 -9.05
CA LEU A 47 26.38 17.13 -8.57
C LEU A 47 27.38 16.19 -7.87
N GLY A 48 28.61 16.10 -8.38
CA GLY A 48 29.69 15.31 -7.75
C GLY A 48 30.00 15.78 -6.33
N THR A 49 30.00 17.10 -6.11
CA THR A 49 30.20 17.72 -4.80
C THR A 49 29.04 17.45 -3.86
N GLN A 50 27.79 17.59 -4.33
CA GLN A 50 26.61 17.30 -3.51
C GLN A 50 26.54 15.81 -3.12
N ARG A 51 26.88 14.90 -4.03
CA ARG A 51 27.00 13.46 -3.72
C ARG A 51 28.03 13.20 -2.64
N ARG A 52 29.21 13.84 -2.75
CA ARG A 52 30.25 13.71 -1.73
C ARG A 52 29.80 14.21 -0.37
N ARG A 53 29.13 15.38 -0.30
CA ARG A 53 28.57 15.91 0.94
C ARG A 53 27.66 14.90 1.63
N VAL A 54 26.74 14.30 0.86
CA VAL A 54 25.87 13.25 1.38
C VAL A 54 26.65 12.02 1.85
N THR A 55 27.69 11.59 1.11
CA THR A 55 28.55 10.48 1.52
C THR A 55 29.27 10.75 2.85
N VAL A 56 29.79 11.96 3.05
CA VAL A 56 30.50 12.35 4.28
C VAL A 56 29.53 12.37 5.47
N VAL A 57 28.38 13.03 5.33
CA VAL A 57 27.38 13.11 6.41
C VAL A 57 26.84 11.71 6.75
N ASN A 58 26.53 10.88 5.76
CA ASN A 58 26.13 9.48 6.00
C ASN A 58 27.27 8.68 6.64
N GLY A 59 28.52 8.95 6.29
CA GLY A 59 29.68 8.34 6.94
C GLY A 59 29.68 8.59 8.43
N ALA A 60 29.53 9.85 8.85
CA ALA A 60 29.43 10.22 10.26
C ALA A 60 28.30 9.52 11.01
N HIS A 61 27.12 9.46 10.41
CA HIS A 61 25.98 8.80 11.05
C HIS A 61 26.17 7.29 11.15
N ARG A 62 26.70 6.66 10.09
CA ARG A 62 27.02 5.23 10.08
C ARG A 62 28.03 4.85 11.15
N ASP A 63 29.10 5.64 11.27
CA ASP A 63 30.20 5.37 12.20
C ASP A 63 29.71 5.41 13.67
N ALA A 64 28.64 6.14 13.96
CA ALA A 64 28.00 6.19 15.29
C ALA A 64 26.72 5.34 15.42
N GLY A 65 26.38 4.53 14.41
CA GLY A 65 25.19 3.67 14.46
C GLY A 65 23.84 4.39 14.30
N PHE A 66 23.84 5.63 13.81
CA PHE A 66 22.60 6.39 13.56
C PHE A 66 22.02 6.14 12.15
N PRO A 67 20.70 6.40 11.95
CA PRO A 67 20.10 6.40 10.62
C PRO A 67 20.81 7.35 9.67
N LEU A 68 20.87 6.96 8.39
CA LEU A 68 21.61 7.70 7.36
C LEU A 68 20.71 8.76 6.72
N PRO A 69 20.87 10.07 7.01
CA PRO A 69 19.95 11.11 6.53
C PRO A 69 19.89 11.20 5.01
N GLY A 70 20.98 10.86 4.32
CA GLY A 70 21.08 10.83 2.87
C GLY A 70 20.35 9.68 2.17
N HIS A 71 19.85 8.70 2.93
CA HIS A 71 19.03 7.61 2.36
C HIS A 71 17.57 8.04 2.15
N ALA A 72 17.15 9.20 2.65
CA ALA A 72 15.81 9.70 2.41
C ALA A 72 15.58 10.00 0.92
N GLU A 73 14.35 9.78 0.47
CA GLU A 73 13.97 9.91 -0.94
C GLU A 73 14.10 11.34 -1.47
N GLN A 74 13.84 12.33 -0.62
CA GLN A 74 14.04 13.74 -0.92
C GLN A 74 15.49 14.03 -1.35
N ILE A 75 16.49 13.45 -0.66
CA ILE A 75 17.91 13.62 -0.98
C ILE A 75 18.26 12.91 -2.29
N ARG A 76 17.76 11.68 -2.49
CA ARG A 76 17.99 10.93 -3.73
C ARG A 76 17.42 11.62 -4.96
N SER A 77 16.25 12.23 -4.83
CA SER A 77 15.59 12.99 -5.91
C SER A 77 16.37 14.24 -6.27
N LEU A 78 16.92 14.97 -5.28
CA LEU A 78 17.80 16.13 -5.52
C LEU A 78 19.08 15.75 -6.29
N LEU A 79 19.61 14.55 -6.06
CA LEU A 79 20.89 14.09 -6.64
C LEU A 79 20.75 13.29 -7.95
N CYS A 80 19.53 13.09 -8.46
CA CYS A 80 19.29 12.27 -9.65
C CYS A 80 18.15 12.83 -10.51
N ALA A 81 18.50 13.66 -11.51
CA ALA A 81 17.55 14.29 -12.43
C ALA A 81 16.60 13.28 -13.11
N ARG A 82 17.12 12.17 -13.65
CA ARG A 82 16.30 11.10 -14.26
C ARG A 82 15.29 10.49 -13.28
N ARG A 83 15.62 10.43 -12.00
CA ARG A 83 14.70 9.93 -10.96
C ARG A 83 13.62 10.96 -10.68
N ALA A 84 13.98 12.23 -10.55
CA ALA A 84 13.04 13.33 -10.39
C ALA A 84 12.05 13.41 -11.57
N GLU A 85 12.54 13.34 -12.82
CA GLU A 85 11.70 13.32 -14.03
C GLU A 85 10.71 12.15 -14.03
N ARG A 86 11.19 10.94 -13.70
CA ARG A 86 10.32 9.76 -13.59
C ARG A 86 9.23 9.94 -12.53
N LEU A 87 9.55 10.55 -11.40
CA LEU A 87 8.58 10.80 -10.33
C LEU A 87 7.55 11.85 -10.76
N GLN A 88 7.98 12.92 -11.43
CA GLN A 88 7.09 13.93 -12.00
C GLN A 88 6.13 13.34 -13.03
N LEU A 89 6.63 12.51 -13.96
CA LEU A 89 5.80 11.81 -14.94
C LEU A 89 4.77 10.89 -14.27
N ARG A 90 5.20 10.15 -13.23
CA ARG A 90 4.29 9.32 -12.43
C ARG A 90 3.21 10.17 -11.77
N THR A 91 3.56 11.31 -11.17
CA THR A 91 2.60 12.21 -10.52
C THR A 91 1.54 12.68 -11.50
N ARG A 92 1.93 13.08 -12.72
CA ARG A 92 0.97 13.47 -13.77
C ARG A 92 -0.02 12.36 -14.10
N ARG A 93 0.47 11.13 -14.30
CA ARG A 93 -0.40 9.96 -14.56
C ARG A 93 -1.32 9.67 -13.37
N VAL A 94 -0.80 9.75 -12.14
CA VAL A 94 -1.61 9.56 -10.92
C VAL A 94 -2.74 10.58 -10.86
N VAL A 95 -2.49 11.85 -11.19
CA VAL A 95 -3.53 12.90 -11.24
C VAL A 95 -4.65 12.49 -12.20
N GLU A 96 -4.30 12.11 -13.42
CA GLU A 96 -5.26 11.67 -14.45
C GLU A 96 -6.06 10.45 -13.97
N THR A 97 -5.37 9.42 -13.46
CA THR A 97 -5.99 8.19 -12.98
C THR A 97 -6.93 8.45 -11.80
N VAL A 98 -6.50 9.21 -10.79
CA VAL A 98 -7.31 9.48 -9.59
C VAL A 98 -8.59 10.23 -9.93
N ARG A 99 -8.52 11.20 -10.87
CA ARG A 99 -9.70 11.93 -11.35
C ARG A 99 -10.68 11.04 -12.12
N ALA A 100 -10.19 9.97 -12.76
CA ALA A 100 -11.01 9.02 -13.50
C ALA A 100 -11.60 7.91 -12.61
N LEU A 101 -11.23 7.84 -11.32
CA LEU A 101 -11.74 6.80 -10.43
C LEU A 101 -13.26 6.94 -10.19
N PRO A 102 -13.98 5.82 -10.07
CA PRO A 102 -15.41 5.84 -9.76
C PRO A 102 -15.71 6.58 -8.44
N THR A 103 -16.66 7.52 -8.49
CA THR A 103 -17.07 8.35 -7.34
C THR A 103 -18.31 7.83 -6.62
N ALA A 104 -18.93 6.76 -7.12
CA ALA A 104 -20.15 6.19 -6.57
C ALA A 104 -20.22 4.67 -6.78
N GLY A 105 -21.19 4.04 -6.10
CA GLY A 105 -21.52 2.63 -6.26
C GLY A 105 -20.81 1.71 -5.27
N TRP A 106 -21.50 0.65 -4.89
CA TRP A 106 -20.96 -0.43 -4.07
C TRP A 106 -20.62 -1.64 -4.96
N PRO A 107 -19.45 -2.30 -4.85
CA PRO A 107 -18.29 -1.95 -4.02
C PRO A 107 -17.32 -0.99 -4.74
N THR A 108 -17.68 -0.48 -5.92
CA THR A 108 -16.76 0.26 -6.79
C THR A 108 -16.11 1.48 -6.11
N LEU A 109 -16.87 2.29 -5.36
CA LEU A 109 -16.34 3.42 -4.60
C LEU A 109 -15.38 3.01 -3.47
N LEU A 110 -15.61 1.85 -2.84
CA LEU A 110 -14.70 1.33 -1.81
C LEU A 110 -13.32 1.04 -2.40
N PHE A 111 -13.27 0.35 -3.54
CA PHE A 111 -12.02 0.08 -4.24
C PHE A 111 -11.37 1.37 -4.75
N ALA A 112 -12.16 2.29 -5.32
CA ALA A 112 -11.67 3.59 -5.76
C ALA A 112 -10.98 4.37 -4.63
N ARG A 113 -11.56 4.42 -3.43
CA ARG A 113 -10.95 5.10 -2.28
C ARG A 113 -9.66 4.43 -1.81
N ARG A 114 -9.62 3.10 -1.75
CA ARG A 114 -8.40 2.35 -1.43
C ARG A 114 -7.30 2.64 -2.45
N ASP A 115 -7.64 2.56 -3.73
CA ASP A 115 -6.68 2.67 -4.83
C ASP A 115 -6.20 4.11 -4.99
N ALA A 116 -7.06 5.11 -4.75
CA ALA A 116 -6.66 6.52 -4.68
C ALA A 116 -5.57 6.75 -3.62
N MET A 117 -5.74 6.15 -2.42
CA MET A 117 -4.73 6.22 -1.36
C MET A 117 -3.39 5.62 -1.81
N MET A 118 -3.41 4.45 -2.45
CA MET A 118 -2.21 3.79 -2.98
C MET A 118 -1.53 4.63 -4.07
N LEU A 119 -2.31 5.18 -5.02
CA LEU A 119 -1.81 5.97 -6.13
C LEU A 119 -1.15 7.26 -5.64
N VAL A 120 -1.80 7.98 -4.72
CA VAL A 120 -1.24 9.19 -4.10
C VAL A 120 0.06 8.87 -3.36
N LEU A 121 0.11 7.82 -2.53
CA LEU A 121 1.33 7.43 -1.83
C LEU A 121 2.45 6.99 -2.79
N ALA A 122 2.13 6.39 -3.93
CA ALA A 122 3.10 5.98 -4.93
C ALA A 122 3.85 7.15 -5.60
N THR A 123 3.36 8.39 -5.43
CA THR A 123 4.03 9.64 -5.90
C THR A 123 5.11 10.15 -4.97
N THR A 124 5.21 9.61 -3.74
CA THR A 124 6.19 10.04 -2.74
C THR A 124 7.61 9.50 -3.01
N GLY A 125 7.73 8.53 -3.93
CA GLY A 125 9.00 7.88 -4.28
C GLY A 125 9.43 6.74 -3.35
N MET A 126 8.64 6.42 -2.31
CA MET A 126 8.86 5.24 -1.48
C MET A 126 8.73 3.93 -2.26
N THR A 127 9.31 2.85 -1.72
CA THR A 127 9.17 1.52 -2.30
C THR A 127 7.75 0.99 -2.07
N PHE A 128 7.30 0.07 -2.92
CA PHE A 128 6.02 -0.61 -2.71
C PHE A 128 6.01 -1.49 -1.46
N GLU A 129 7.19 -1.93 -0.99
CA GLU A 129 7.31 -2.63 0.29
C GLU A 129 7.03 -1.69 1.46
N THR A 130 7.66 -0.52 1.48
CA THR A 130 7.41 0.51 2.50
C THR A 130 5.94 0.92 2.49
N LEU A 131 5.38 1.18 1.31
CA LEU A 131 3.97 1.56 1.13
C LEU A 131 3.01 0.49 1.69
N ALA A 132 3.25 -0.79 1.39
CA ALA A 132 2.41 -1.89 1.84
C ALA A 132 2.42 -2.07 3.37
N ARG A 133 3.53 -1.72 4.04
CA ARG A 133 3.72 -1.89 5.50
C ARG A 133 3.27 -0.68 6.33
N LEU A 134 2.88 0.43 5.69
CA LEU A 134 2.44 1.64 6.40
C LEU A 134 1.32 1.33 7.39
N ARG A 135 1.41 1.92 8.58
CA ARG A 135 0.34 1.99 9.57
C ARG A 135 -0.41 3.31 9.46
N ILE A 136 -1.59 3.38 10.06
CA ILE A 136 -2.39 4.61 10.09
C ILE A 136 -1.62 5.75 10.76
N GLY A 137 -0.89 5.46 11.84
CA GLY A 137 -0.08 6.45 12.56
C GLY A 137 1.14 6.96 11.79
N ASP A 138 1.56 6.28 10.72
CA ASP A 138 2.72 6.70 9.92
C ASP A 138 2.40 7.88 9.00
N VAL A 139 1.11 8.19 8.77
CA VAL A 139 0.67 9.19 7.80
C VAL A 139 -0.09 10.32 8.47
N ALA A 140 0.37 11.55 8.26
CA ALA A 140 -0.26 12.76 8.75
C ALA A 140 -0.56 13.72 7.60
N SER A 141 -1.68 14.44 7.68
CA SER A 141 -1.98 15.54 6.75
C SER A 141 -1.28 16.82 7.19
N THR A 142 -0.72 17.57 6.25
CA THR A 142 -0.17 18.90 6.48
C THR A 142 -1.25 19.98 6.33
N PRO A 143 -1.06 21.19 6.87
CA PRO A 143 -1.99 22.31 6.69
C PRO A 143 -2.23 22.68 5.22
N GLU A 144 -1.24 22.44 4.35
CA GLU A 144 -1.31 22.69 2.91
C GLU A 144 -2.06 21.57 2.15
N GLY A 145 -2.57 20.56 2.84
CA GLY A 145 -3.35 19.47 2.25
C GLY A 145 -2.52 18.32 1.68
N ASN A 146 -1.20 18.35 1.87
CA ASN A 146 -0.31 17.24 1.53
C ASN A 146 -0.32 16.17 2.64
N LEU A 147 0.34 15.05 2.37
CA LEU A 147 0.64 14.00 3.34
C LEU A 147 2.13 13.93 3.61
N ASP A 148 2.45 13.86 4.90
CA ASP A 148 3.74 13.47 5.45
C ASP A 148 3.67 12.02 5.92
N VAL A 149 4.68 11.25 5.52
CA VAL A 149 4.79 9.83 5.87
C VAL A 149 6.12 9.61 6.58
N ARG A 150 6.04 9.13 7.82
CA ARG A 150 7.21 8.84 8.67
C ARG A 150 7.35 7.34 8.79
N THR A 151 8.48 6.80 8.33
CA THR A 151 8.81 5.37 8.42
C THR A 151 10.19 5.25 9.06
N GLY A 152 10.51 4.14 9.75
CA GLY A 152 11.72 3.97 10.57
C GLY A 152 13.06 4.39 9.92
N GLY A 153 13.36 5.69 9.93
CA GLY A 153 14.55 6.33 9.35
C GLY A 153 14.34 7.10 8.03
N SER A 154 13.12 7.28 7.52
CA SER A 154 12.85 8.07 6.31
C SER A 154 11.53 8.79 6.36
N ASN A 155 11.57 10.07 5.98
CA ASN A 155 10.40 10.90 5.78
C ASN A 155 10.10 11.01 4.29
N TYR A 156 8.82 10.94 3.95
CA TYR A 156 8.33 11.13 2.60
C TYR A 156 7.21 12.16 2.62
N ARG A 157 7.11 12.94 1.55
CA ARG A 157 6.03 13.91 1.36
C ARG A 157 5.42 13.72 -0.01
N THR A 158 4.09 13.85 -0.07
CA THR A 158 3.39 13.89 -1.36
C THR A 158 3.72 15.18 -2.12
N PRO A 159 3.89 15.15 -3.46
CA PRO A 159 4.25 16.33 -4.22
C PRO A 159 3.16 17.40 -4.21
N ALA A 160 3.55 18.67 -4.06
CA ALA A 160 2.62 19.82 -4.11
C ALA A 160 1.84 19.91 -5.44
N ALA A 161 2.39 19.35 -6.52
CA ALA A 161 1.72 19.25 -7.81
C ALA A 161 0.38 18.49 -7.78
N LEU A 162 0.13 17.67 -6.74
CA LEU A 162 -1.14 16.97 -6.57
C LEU A 162 -2.28 17.97 -6.24
N PRO A 163 -2.24 18.73 -5.12
CA PRO A 163 -3.20 19.80 -4.86
C PRO A 163 -3.37 20.81 -6.00
N ASP A 164 -2.25 21.25 -6.61
CA ASP A 164 -2.28 22.18 -7.75
C ASP A 164 -3.07 21.62 -8.94
N SER A 165 -3.07 20.30 -9.07
CA SER A 165 -3.84 19.56 -10.06
C SER A 165 -5.16 19.02 -9.51
N GLY A 166 -5.74 19.63 -8.48
CA GLY A 166 -7.08 19.30 -7.97
C GLY A 166 -7.23 17.87 -7.40
N VAL A 167 -6.12 17.20 -7.08
CA VAL A 167 -6.14 15.95 -6.30
C VAL A 167 -5.69 16.31 -4.89
N PHE A 168 -6.53 16.06 -3.89
CA PHE A 168 -6.29 16.49 -2.51
C PHE A 168 -5.93 15.29 -1.61
N PRO A 169 -4.64 15.02 -1.36
CA PRO A 169 -4.18 13.88 -0.57
C PRO A 169 -4.83 13.78 0.81
N ALA A 170 -4.97 14.90 1.53
CA ALA A 170 -5.61 14.94 2.84
C ALA A 170 -7.08 14.46 2.80
N HIS A 171 -7.86 14.89 1.81
CA HIS A 171 -9.25 14.43 1.65
C HIS A 171 -9.33 12.93 1.35
N ILE A 172 -8.45 12.42 0.49
CA ILE A 172 -8.35 10.99 0.17
C ILE A 172 -8.02 10.18 1.42
N LEU A 173 -7.08 10.65 2.25
CA LEU A 173 -6.76 10.03 3.53
C LEU A 173 -7.98 10.01 4.46
N ILE A 174 -8.66 11.14 4.65
CA ILE A 174 -9.84 11.24 5.53
C ILE A 174 -10.94 10.26 5.08
N ASP A 175 -11.26 10.23 3.79
CA ASP A 175 -12.28 9.32 3.25
C ASP A 175 -11.90 7.86 3.39
N TRP A 176 -10.62 7.55 3.27
CA TRP A 176 -10.12 6.21 3.51
C TRP A 176 -10.14 5.83 5.00
N LEU A 177 -9.72 6.72 5.91
CA LEU A 177 -9.75 6.46 7.36
C LEU A 177 -11.16 6.24 7.89
N ARG A 178 -12.19 6.88 7.30
CA ARG A 178 -13.61 6.59 7.61
C ARG A 178 -13.99 5.14 7.28
N ILE A 179 -13.54 4.62 6.14
CA ILE A 179 -13.74 3.21 5.78
C ILE A 179 -13.01 2.30 6.78
N ARG A 180 -11.77 2.65 7.15
CA ARG A 180 -10.98 1.87 8.10
C ARG A 180 -11.58 1.84 9.51
N ALA A 181 -12.17 2.96 9.95
CA ALA A 181 -12.92 3.02 11.19
C ALA A 181 -14.09 2.03 11.19
N ILE A 182 -14.88 1.99 10.11
CA ILE A 182 -16.02 1.07 9.99
C ILE A 182 -15.55 -0.38 9.95
N GLN A 183 -14.54 -0.70 9.15
CA GLN A 183 -13.99 -2.06 9.08
C GLN A 183 -13.46 -2.55 10.43
N HIS A 184 -12.84 -1.66 11.21
CA HIS A 184 -12.37 -2.00 12.54
C HIS A 184 -13.51 -2.25 13.54
N GLN A 185 -14.58 -1.45 13.47
CA GLN A 185 -15.73 -1.57 14.39
C GLN A 185 -16.69 -2.69 13.99
N SER A 186 -16.77 -3.02 12.69
CA SER A 186 -17.66 -4.05 12.17
C SER A 186 -17.02 -4.77 10.98
N PRO A 187 -16.85 -6.10 11.05
CA PRO A 187 -16.42 -6.89 9.89
C PRO A 187 -17.54 -7.04 8.83
N SER A 188 -18.73 -6.47 9.07
CA SER A 188 -19.89 -6.61 8.19
C SER A 188 -19.77 -5.71 6.96
N THR A 189 -19.62 -6.32 5.78
CA THR A 189 -19.68 -5.63 4.49
C THR A 189 -21.01 -4.93 4.24
N ARG A 190 -22.09 -5.35 4.91
CA ARG A 190 -23.41 -4.67 4.82
C ARG A 190 -23.39 -3.30 5.47
N VAL A 191 -22.72 -3.16 6.62
CA VAL A 191 -22.57 -1.87 7.31
C VAL A 191 -21.74 -0.92 6.45
N LEU A 192 -20.64 -1.43 5.89
CA LEU A 192 -19.79 -0.66 4.99
C LEU A 192 -20.52 -0.26 3.70
N ALA A 193 -21.33 -1.16 3.11
CA ALA A 193 -22.16 -0.86 1.95
C ALA A 193 -23.23 0.20 2.25
N ALA A 194 -23.85 0.17 3.43
CA ALA A 194 -24.81 1.18 3.85
C ALA A 194 -24.14 2.56 3.99
N PHE A 195 -22.96 2.62 4.61
CA PHE A 195 -22.16 3.84 4.70
C PHE A 195 -21.78 4.40 3.32
N ILE A 196 -21.28 3.56 2.41
CA ILE A 196 -20.93 3.97 1.04
C ILE A 196 -22.15 4.50 0.27
N ARG A 197 -23.36 4.02 0.59
CA ARG A 197 -24.62 4.50 0.03
C ARG A 197 -25.17 5.76 0.73
N GLY A 198 -24.46 6.31 1.71
CA GLY A 198 -24.86 7.53 2.41
C GLY A 198 -25.78 7.31 3.61
N ALA A 199 -25.92 6.09 4.12
CA ALA A 199 -26.64 5.87 5.38
C ALA A 199 -25.89 6.56 6.53
N SER A 200 -26.63 7.23 7.41
CA SER A 200 -26.06 7.82 8.63
C SER A 200 -25.48 6.72 9.50
N THR A 201 -24.15 6.73 9.66
CA THR A 201 -23.47 5.85 10.63
C THR A 201 -23.51 6.50 12.00
N ALA A 202 -23.55 5.69 13.05
CA ALA A 202 -23.27 6.16 14.41
C ALA A 202 -21.90 6.87 14.47
N ALA A 203 -21.65 7.63 15.55
CA ALA A 203 -20.39 8.33 15.76
C ALA A 203 -19.20 7.38 15.57
N MET A 204 -18.45 7.56 14.48
CA MET A 204 -17.32 6.70 14.14
C MET A 204 -16.14 7.02 15.07
N LYS A 205 -15.70 6.03 15.83
CA LYS A 205 -14.41 6.11 16.54
C LYS A 205 -13.27 6.14 15.53
N GLN A 206 -12.22 6.91 15.81
CA GLN A 206 -11.01 6.88 15.01
C GLN A 206 -10.41 5.46 15.00
N PRO A 207 -9.89 4.99 13.86
CA PRO A 207 -9.23 3.69 13.81
C PRO A 207 -7.92 3.75 14.61
N PRO A 208 -7.54 2.67 15.32
CA PRO A 208 -6.25 2.61 16.02
C PRO A 208 -5.08 2.88 15.06
N THR A 209 -4.13 3.69 15.52
CA THR A 209 -2.96 4.11 14.73
C THR A 209 -2.08 2.93 14.30
N GLU A 210 -2.07 1.85 15.08
CA GLU A 210 -1.28 0.64 14.82
C GLU A 210 -1.84 -0.23 13.68
N LEU A 211 -3.08 -0.02 13.26
CA LEU A 211 -3.62 -0.78 12.15
C LEU A 211 -2.84 -0.48 10.87
N PRO A 212 -2.59 -1.48 10.00
CA PRO A 212 -2.06 -1.25 8.67
C PRO A 212 -2.90 -0.19 7.98
N LEU A 213 -2.33 0.75 7.23
CA LEU A 213 -3.05 1.78 6.46
C LEU A 213 -3.81 1.17 5.28
N LEU A 214 -3.26 0.12 4.67
CA LEU A 214 -3.86 -0.57 3.53
C LEU A 214 -4.13 -2.02 3.88
N THR A 215 -5.30 -2.52 3.49
CA THR A 215 -5.70 -3.91 3.70
C THR A 215 -6.15 -4.53 2.38
N ALA A 216 -5.96 -5.85 2.27
CA ALA A 216 -6.50 -6.60 1.15
C ALA A 216 -8.03 -6.56 1.19
N LEU A 217 -8.67 -6.54 0.02
CA LEU A 217 -10.11 -6.65 -0.12
C LEU A 217 -10.41 -7.79 -1.08
N ASP A 218 -11.34 -8.66 -0.72
CA ASP A 218 -11.91 -9.61 -1.67
C ASP A 218 -12.74 -8.87 -2.74
N ARG A 219 -13.22 -9.58 -3.77
CA ARG A 219 -14.04 -9.01 -4.86
C ARG A 219 -15.32 -8.29 -4.41
N TRP A 220 -15.77 -8.49 -3.18
CA TRP A 220 -16.99 -7.93 -2.60
C TRP A 220 -16.72 -6.80 -1.60
N GLY A 221 -15.46 -6.46 -1.34
CA GLY A 221 -15.07 -5.43 -0.38
C GLY A 221 -14.89 -5.93 1.05
N SER A 222 -14.86 -7.24 1.28
CA SER A 222 -14.55 -7.83 2.58
C SER A 222 -13.06 -7.75 2.87
N ALA A 223 -12.71 -7.28 4.07
CA ALA A 223 -11.34 -7.32 4.57
C ALA A 223 -11.10 -8.61 5.38
N PRO A 224 -9.85 -9.09 5.49
CA PRO A 224 -9.51 -10.18 6.40
C PRO A 224 -9.92 -9.88 7.85
N LEU A 225 -10.39 -10.90 8.57
CA LEU A 225 -10.76 -10.77 9.99
C LEU A 225 -9.54 -10.52 10.88
N HIS A 226 -8.41 -11.13 10.53
CA HIS A 226 -7.15 -10.87 11.19
C HIS A 226 -6.51 -9.61 10.58
N VAL A 227 -5.86 -8.81 11.43
CA VAL A 227 -5.20 -7.59 11.00
C VAL A 227 -3.99 -7.95 10.13
N CYS A 228 -4.14 -7.82 8.81
CA CYS A 228 -3.10 -8.10 7.83
C CYS A 228 -2.92 -6.92 6.87
N PRO A 229 -1.68 -6.41 6.70
CA PRO A 229 -1.40 -5.44 5.65
C PRO A 229 -1.64 -6.06 4.27
N ILE A 230 -1.94 -5.22 3.28
CA ILE A 230 -1.90 -5.67 1.89
C ILE A 230 -0.49 -6.14 1.50
N SER A 231 -0.36 -7.13 0.64
CA SER A 231 0.95 -7.59 0.17
C SER A 231 1.60 -6.56 -0.78
N THR A 232 2.93 -6.50 -0.77
CA THR A 232 3.72 -5.68 -1.71
C THR A 232 3.39 -5.97 -3.17
N ARG A 233 3.22 -7.25 -3.51
CA ARG A 233 2.84 -7.69 -4.87
C ARG A 233 1.47 -7.14 -5.28
N ALA A 234 0.49 -7.14 -4.36
CA ALA A 234 -0.83 -6.60 -4.65
C ALA A 234 -0.79 -5.08 -4.86
N VAL A 235 -0.05 -4.33 -4.03
CA VAL A 235 0.16 -2.88 -4.23
C VAL A 235 0.78 -2.62 -5.61
N GLN A 236 1.87 -3.32 -5.93
CA GLN A 236 2.55 -3.16 -7.22
C GLN A 236 1.62 -3.47 -8.39
N SER A 237 0.87 -4.57 -8.32
CA SER A 237 -0.06 -4.99 -9.37
C SER A 237 -1.20 -3.99 -9.57
N ILE A 238 -1.79 -3.49 -8.49
CA ILE A 238 -2.91 -2.52 -8.55
C ILE A 238 -2.42 -1.19 -9.12
N VAL A 239 -1.30 -0.66 -8.60
CA VAL A 239 -0.73 0.61 -9.09
C VAL A 239 -0.33 0.48 -10.56
N ALA A 240 0.32 -0.62 -10.96
CA ALA A 240 0.69 -0.84 -12.36
C ALA A 240 -0.53 -0.97 -13.28
N ALA A 241 -1.57 -1.69 -12.86
CA ALA A 241 -2.81 -1.82 -13.61
C ALA A 241 -3.46 -0.46 -13.86
N HIS A 242 -3.57 0.37 -12.83
CA HIS A 242 -4.11 1.73 -12.93
C HIS A 242 -3.28 2.65 -13.82
N LEU A 243 -1.96 2.69 -13.63
CA LEU A 243 -1.07 3.52 -14.45
C LEU A 243 -0.89 3.01 -15.89
N GLY A 244 -1.25 1.75 -16.15
CA GLY A 244 -1.26 1.12 -17.47
C GLY A 244 -2.63 1.13 -18.16
N GLY A 245 -3.67 1.71 -17.54
CA GLY A 245 -5.03 1.76 -18.10
C GLY A 245 -5.81 0.44 -18.05
N ASN A 246 -5.30 -0.56 -17.34
CA ASN A 246 -5.89 -1.90 -17.19
C ASN A 246 -6.50 -2.11 -15.79
N SER A 247 -7.09 -1.06 -15.21
CA SER A 247 -7.63 -1.08 -13.85
C SER A 247 -8.66 -2.21 -13.66
N PRO A 248 -8.62 -2.92 -12.50
CA PRO A 248 -9.62 -3.96 -12.22
C PRO A 248 -11.04 -3.39 -12.27
N ALA A 249 -11.87 -3.91 -13.18
CA ALA A 249 -13.25 -3.49 -13.30
C ALA A 249 -14.11 -4.12 -12.19
N HIS A 250 -14.53 -3.31 -11.21
CA HIS A 250 -15.49 -3.74 -10.19
C HIS A 250 -16.91 -3.36 -10.61
N ARG A 251 -17.74 -4.36 -10.93
CA ARG A 251 -19.15 -4.15 -11.28
C ARG A 251 -19.93 -3.66 -10.06
N ALA A 252 -20.65 -2.54 -10.22
CA ALA A 252 -21.55 -2.03 -9.21
C ALA A 252 -22.68 -3.04 -8.94
N ILE A 253 -22.91 -3.32 -7.65
CA ILE A 253 -23.95 -4.20 -7.14
C ILE A 253 -25.09 -3.30 -6.67
N PRO A 254 -26.28 -3.38 -7.30
CA PRO A 254 -27.42 -2.60 -6.87
C PRO A 254 -27.80 -2.97 -5.43
N PRO A 255 -28.37 -2.04 -4.65
CA PRO A 255 -28.98 -2.41 -3.38
C PRO A 255 -29.99 -3.52 -3.66
N ARG A 256 -29.95 -4.58 -2.84
CA ARG A 256 -30.98 -5.61 -2.90
C ARG A 256 -32.29 -4.89 -2.62
N ALA A 257 -33.21 -4.88 -3.59
CA ALA A 257 -34.56 -4.42 -3.34
C ALA A 257 -35.01 -5.13 -2.07
N VAL A 258 -35.45 -4.35 -1.08
CA VAL A 258 -36.22 -4.93 0.01
C VAL A 258 -37.46 -5.45 -0.70
N HIS A 259 -37.43 -6.71 -1.14
CA HIS A 259 -38.65 -7.47 -1.14
C HIS A 259 -39.12 -7.33 0.30
N LYS A 260 -40.09 -6.43 0.51
CA LYS A 260 -41.23 -6.79 1.32
C LYS A 260 -41.94 -7.82 0.44
N PRO A 261 -41.71 -9.13 0.59
CA PRO A 261 -42.87 -9.96 0.32
C PRO A 261 -43.96 -9.37 1.22
N GLU A 262 -45.19 -9.33 0.73
CA GLU A 262 -46.32 -9.44 1.63
C GLU A 262 -46.15 -10.79 2.35
N LEU A 263 -45.25 -10.84 3.32
CA LEU A 263 -45.19 -11.86 4.33
C LEU A 263 -46.47 -11.61 5.13
N LYS A 264 -47.58 -12.20 4.66
CA LYS A 264 -48.41 -12.96 5.58
C LYS A 264 -47.38 -13.75 6.38
N ALA A 265 -47.14 -13.37 7.63
CA ALA A 265 -46.16 -14.02 8.47
C ALA A 265 -46.48 -15.51 8.38
N ALA A 266 -45.68 -16.27 7.62
CA ALA A 266 -45.77 -17.71 7.70
C ALA A 266 -45.41 -17.97 9.14
N GLU A 267 -46.37 -18.49 9.91
CA GLU A 267 -46.08 -19.01 11.24
C GLU A 267 -44.79 -19.81 11.13
N PRO A 268 -43.79 -19.57 12.00
CA PRO A 268 -42.57 -20.35 11.97
C PRO A 268 -42.98 -21.81 11.97
N ALA A 269 -42.76 -22.50 10.84
CA ALA A 269 -43.12 -23.89 10.73
C ALA A 269 -42.43 -24.60 11.89
N ALA A 270 -43.22 -25.35 12.68
CA ALA A 270 -42.67 -26.16 13.76
C ALA A 270 -41.44 -26.90 13.21
N PRO A 271 -40.30 -26.92 13.94
CA PRO A 271 -39.09 -27.52 13.43
C PRO A 271 -39.43 -28.94 13.01
N ALA A 272 -39.44 -29.19 11.69
CA ALA A 272 -39.72 -30.50 11.17
C ALA A 272 -38.68 -31.44 11.79
N PRO A 273 -39.08 -32.57 12.38
CA PRO A 273 -38.12 -33.51 12.94
C PRO A 273 -37.15 -33.88 11.83
N LEU A 274 -35.88 -33.51 12.01
CA LEU A 274 -34.83 -33.91 11.10
C LEU A 274 -34.82 -35.43 11.08
N ASP A 275 -34.86 -36.01 9.89
CA ASP A 275 -34.79 -37.46 9.73
C ASP A 275 -33.56 -37.97 10.51
N PRO A 276 -33.74 -38.90 11.48
CA PRO A 276 -32.65 -39.44 12.28
C PRO A 276 -31.52 -40.03 11.44
N ARG A 277 -31.82 -40.47 10.21
CA ARG A 277 -30.83 -41.03 9.26
C ARG A 277 -30.16 -39.98 8.38
N SER A 278 -30.46 -38.69 8.56
CA SER A 278 -29.83 -37.61 7.81
C SER A 278 -28.32 -37.57 8.02
N PHE A 279 -27.87 -37.87 9.24
CA PHE A 279 -26.45 -37.99 9.57
C PHE A 279 -25.79 -39.12 8.78
N ASP A 280 -26.38 -40.33 8.82
CA ASP A 280 -25.85 -41.51 8.13
C ASP A 280 -25.83 -41.34 6.61
N ARG A 281 -26.88 -40.73 6.03
CA ARG A 281 -26.91 -40.38 4.61
C ARG A 281 -25.80 -39.40 4.25
N GLY A 282 -25.52 -38.44 5.13
CA GLY A 282 -24.40 -37.51 4.97
C GLY A 282 -23.04 -38.21 5.01
N ILE A 283 -22.87 -39.23 5.86
CA ILE A 283 -21.63 -40.02 5.91
C ILE A 283 -21.49 -40.87 4.63
N MET A 284 -22.56 -41.54 4.20
CA MET A 284 -22.57 -42.35 2.98
C MET A 284 -22.29 -41.51 1.73
N ALA A 285 -22.89 -40.32 1.62
CA ALA A 285 -22.63 -39.42 0.50
C ALA A 285 -21.16 -38.97 0.44
N ARG A 286 -20.52 -38.75 1.60
CA ARG A 286 -19.09 -38.42 1.66
C ARG A 286 -18.20 -39.60 1.31
N GLN A 287 -18.55 -40.82 1.75
CA GLN A 287 -17.82 -42.02 1.37
C GLN A 287 -17.92 -42.28 -0.14
N GLN A 288 -19.12 -42.14 -0.72
CA GLN A 288 -19.33 -42.27 -2.16
C GLN A 288 -18.56 -41.19 -2.95
N ALA A 289 -18.57 -39.94 -2.50
CA ALA A 289 -17.77 -38.88 -3.11
C ALA A 289 -16.27 -39.17 -3.02
N GLY A 290 -15.79 -39.70 -1.88
CA GLY A 290 -14.40 -40.12 -1.72
C GLY A 290 -14.01 -41.26 -2.67
N GLN A 291 -14.88 -42.25 -2.86
CA GLN A 291 -14.67 -43.34 -3.83
C GLN A 291 -14.71 -42.85 -5.28
N ALA A 292 -15.66 -41.97 -5.62
CA ALA A 292 -15.77 -41.41 -6.96
C ALA A 292 -14.56 -40.54 -7.36
N LEU A 293 -13.83 -40.02 -6.36
CA LEU A 293 -12.63 -39.19 -6.56
C LEU A 293 -11.32 -39.96 -6.30
N ALA A 294 -11.39 -41.27 -6.04
CA ALA A 294 -10.21 -42.06 -5.67
C ALA A 294 -9.15 -42.12 -6.78
N ASP A 295 -9.56 -42.03 -8.05
CA ASP A 295 -8.68 -42.13 -9.21
C ASP A 295 -8.07 -40.78 -9.63
N VAL A 296 -8.56 -39.66 -9.05
CA VAL A 296 -8.11 -38.31 -9.41
C VAL A 296 -6.61 -38.10 -9.15
N PRO A 297 -6.02 -38.55 -8.03
CA PRO A 297 -4.58 -38.40 -7.80
C PRO A 297 -3.75 -39.08 -8.88
N ALA A 298 -4.08 -40.31 -9.27
CA ALA A 298 -3.35 -41.04 -10.31
C ALA A 298 -3.43 -40.34 -11.69
N ILE A 299 -4.58 -39.74 -12.02
CA ILE A 299 -4.73 -38.93 -13.24
C ILE A 299 -3.87 -37.67 -13.18
N LEU A 300 -3.76 -37.03 -12.01
CA LEU A 300 -2.91 -35.86 -11.83
C LEU A 300 -1.43 -36.21 -11.93
N ASP A 301 -1.01 -37.35 -11.36
CA ASP A 301 0.35 -37.85 -11.47
C ASP A 301 0.72 -38.11 -12.94
N GLU A 302 -0.16 -38.73 -13.74
CA GLU A 302 0.07 -38.95 -15.18
C GLU A 302 0.23 -37.63 -15.97
N VAL A 303 -0.54 -36.60 -15.61
CA VAL A 303 -0.43 -35.27 -16.23
C VAL A 303 0.89 -34.59 -15.86
N GLU A 304 1.33 -34.74 -14.61
CA GLU A 304 2.61 -34.21 -14.13
C GLU A 304 3.79 -34.88 -14.83
N ASP A 305 3.79 -36.21 -14.91
CA ASP A 305 4.79 -37.01 -15.64
C ASP A 305 4.88 -36.56 -17.11
N ARG A 306 3.72 -36.35 -17.75
CA ARG A 306 3.68 -35.90 -19.15
C ARG A 306 4.19 -34.48 -19.34
N ALA A 307 3.94 -33.60 -18.38
CA ALA A 307 4.47 -32.24 -18.40
C ALA A 307 6.00 -32.23 -18.23
N GLU A 308 6.53 -33.08 -17.34
CA GLU A 308 7.97 -33.23 -17.12
C GLU A 308 8.68 -33.83 -18.34
N GLN A 309 8.04 -34.79 -19.01
CA GLN A 309 8.54 -35.37 -20.26
C GLN A 309 8.62 -34.32 -21.38
N ILE A 310 7.58 -33.51 -21.58
CA ILE A 310 7.57 -32.44 -22.59
C ILE A 310 8.65 -31.40 -22.28
N LEU A 311 8.83 -31.04 -21.01
CA LEU A 311 9.88 -30.11 -20.60
C LEU A 311 11.27 -30.67 -20.90
N THR A 312 11.50 -31.95 -20.60
CA THR A 312 12.77 -32.64 -20.87
C THR A 312 13.07 -32.71 -22.37
N ASP A 313 12.06 -33.00 -23.20
CA ASP A 313 12.21 -33.06 -24.65
C ASP A 313 12.51 -31.68 -25.26
N LEU A 314 11.89 -30.60 -24.75
CA LEU A 314 12.19 -29.23 -25.15
C LEU A 314 13.61 -28.82 -24.77
N LEU A 315 14.08 -29.20 -23.58
CA LEU A 315 15.46 -28.91 -23.15
C LEU A 315 16.48 -29.63 -24.04
N ARG A 316 16.23 -30.91 -24.39
CA ARG A 316 17.09 -31.66 -25.33
C ARG A 316 17.15 -31.05 -26.73
N LEU A 317 16.08 -30.45 -27.21
CA LEU A 317 16.04 -29.75 -28.50
C LEU A 317 16.84 -28.44 -28.50
N LEU A 318 17.10 -27.85 -27.33
CA LEU A 318 17.90 -26.62 -27.17
C LEU A 318 19.39 -26.91 -26.97
N GLU A 319 19.76 -28.15 -26.66
CA GLU A 319 21.14 -28.60 -26.44
C GLU A 319 21.81 -29.18 -27.71
N ASN A 320 21.08 -29.30 -28.82
CA ASN A 320 21.58 -29.59 -30.18
C ASN A 320 21.53 -28.35 -31.06
#